data_AF-A0A3P7KKN9-F1
#
_entry.id   AF-A0A3P7KKN9-F1
#
_cell.length_a   1.000
_cell.length_b   1.000
_cell.length_c   1.000
_cell.angle_alpha   90.00
_cell.angle_beta   90.00
_cell.angle_gamma   90.00
#
_symmetry.space_group_name_H-M   'P 1'
#
loop_
_entity.id
_entity.type
_entity.pdbx_description
1 polymer ?
#
loop_
_entity_poly.entity_id
_entity_poly.type
_entity_poly.pdbx_seq_one_letter_code
_entity_poly.pdbx_strand_id
1 'polypeptide(L)'
;MRSKKNSVKSAHTTRNEDVLVCTASPSGEKENRQTVDKDGNIPITDEAQRLFDTVQMRVQESIDKTIREIASTMKEPTEEPRWPLAIRIANTGYQFPGCYEINTWYSAPYPQEYAHVPILHICEFCLKYMKTETILAQHLKKCEWRHPPGNEIYRDKNVSVFEVDGNVSRSVYMTFTIQLPLQ
;
A
#
# COMPACT_ATOMS: atom_id res chain seq x y z
N MET A 1 -56.47 -5.41 -19.00
CA MET A 1 -57.68 -5.38 -18.16
C MET A 1 -57.79 -6.68 -17.38
N ARG A 2 -57.94 -6.60 -16.04
CA ARG A 2 -58.50 -7.59 -15.09
C ARG A 2 -57.88 -9.01 -15.05
N SER A 3 -57.70 -9.71 -13.93
CA SER A 3 -57.79 -9.45 -12.48
C SER A 3 -57.66 -10.81 -11.78
N LYS A 4 -57.00 -10.84 -10.60
CA LYS A 4 -57.28 -11.68 -9.41
C LYS A 4 -56.92 -13.21 -9.51
N LYS A 5 -56.50 -13.96 -8.48
CA LYS A 5 -56.67 -13.93 -7.01
C LYS A 5 -55.50 -14.62 -6.26
N ASN A 6 -55.34 -14.21 -5.00
CA ASN A 6 -54.62 -14.84 -3.88
C ASN A 6 -54.81 -16.36 -3.70
N SER A 7 -53.83 -17.00 -3.05
CA SER A 7 -54.09 -17.93 -1.94
C SER A 7 -52.94 -17.94 -0.94
N VAL A 8 -53.31 -18.15 0.32
CA VAL A 8 -52.59 -17.95 1.59
C VAL A 8 -52.00 -19.26 2.10
N LYS A 9 -50.92 -19.19 2.90
CA LYS A 9 -50.60 -19.93 4.16
C LYS A 9 -49.07 -19.87 4.41
N SER A 10 -48.47 -19.86 5.61
CA SER A 10 -48.70 -19.34 6.97
C SER A 10 -47.54 -19.92 7.82
N ALA A 11 -46.97 -19.09 8.71
CA ALA A 11 -46.16 -19.43 9.91
C ALA A 11 -44.77 -20.09 9.68
N HIS A 12 -43.73 -19.93 10.51
CA HIS A 12 -43.64 -19.58 11.93
C HIS A 12 -42.21 -19.05 12.27
N THR A 13 -42.14 -17.93 13.00
CA THR A 13 -41.23 -17.51 14.09
C THR A 13 -39.82 -18.13 14.24
N THR A 14 -38.80 -17.26 14.39
CA THR A 14 -38.05 -17.06 15.65
C THR A 14 -37.44 -15.64 15.71
N ARG A 15 -37.71 -14.97 16.83
CA ARG A 15 -37.23 -13.64 17.23
C ARG A 15 -35.87 -13.77 17.91
N ASN A 16 -34.99 -12.79 17.74
CA ASN A 16 -34.11 -12.32 18.80
C ASN A 16 -33.84 -10.83 18.58
N GLU A 17 -34.54 -10.02 19.37
CA GLU A 17 -34.38 -8.58 19.51
C GLU A 17 -33.56 -8.36 20.79
N ASP A 18 -32.26 -8.07 20.66
CA ASP A 18 -31.49 -7.48 21.76
C ASP A 18 -31.65 -5.96 21.67
N VAL A 19 -32.86 -5.51 21.97
CA VAL A 19 -33.15 -4.12 22.34
C VAL A 19 -32.55 -3.92 23.73
N LEU A 20 -31.47 -3.14 23.81
CA LEU A 20 -30.97 -2.67 25.10
C LEU A 20 -32.02 -1.72 25.68
N VAL A 21 -32.85 -2.26 26.57
CA VAL A 21 -33.87 -1.53 27.31
C VAL A 21 -33.18 -0.59 28.29
N CYS A 22 -33.30 0.72 28.05
CA CYS A 22 -33.07 1.71 29.09
C CYS A 22 -34.22 1.60 30.11
N THR A 23 -34.03 0.82 31.18
CA THR A 23 -34.99 0.78 32.28
C THR A 23 -34.89 2.06 33.10
N ALA A 24 -35.78 3.00 32.84
CA ALA A 24 -36.02 4.12 33.75
C ALA A 24 -36.79 3.60 34.98
N SER A 25 -36.16 3.62 36.15
CA SER A 25 -36.87 3.50 37.43
C SER A 25 -37.42 4.89 37.84
N PRO A 26 -38.63 4.95 38.43
CA PRO A 26 -39.27 6.21 38.80
C PRO A 26 -38.87 6.59 40.23
N SER A 27 -38.10 7.65 40.38
CA SER A 27 -37.93 8.33 41.65
C SER A 27 -37.88 9.82 41.39
N GLY A 28 -38.90 10.51 41.89
CA GLY A 28 -39.07 11.94 41.68
C GLY A 28 -37.89 12.72 42.20
N GLU A 29 -37.23 13.45 41.30
CA GLU A 29 -36.26 14.47 41.64
C GLU A 29 -36.64 15.74 40.89
N LYS A 30 -36.66 16.82 41.65
CA LYS A 30 -37.23 18.14 41.32
C LYS A 30 -36.60 18.65 40.02
N GLU A 31 -37.42 19.20 39.12
CA GLU A 31 -36.94 19.94 37.95
C GLU A 31 -35.93 21.01 38.41
N ASN A 32 -34.64 20.76 38.15
CA ASN A 32 -33.59 21.73 38.41
C ASN A 32 -33.67 22.81 37.33
N ARG A 33 -34.46 23.84 37.59
CA ARG A 33 -34.57 25.01 36.73
C ARG A 33 -33.26 25.81 36.85
N GLN A 34 -32.31 25.51 35.96
CA GLN A 34 -31.02 26.18 35.92
C GLN A 34 -31.23 27.67 35.60
N THR A 35 -30.76 28.54 36.49
CA THR A 35 -30.89 29.99 36.31
C THR A 35 -29.88 30.43 35.27
N VAL A 36 -30.37 30.87 34.11
CA VAL A 36 -29.59 31.56 33.09
C VAL A 36 -29.20 32.94 33.60
N ASP A 37 -27.95 33.32 33.39
CA ASP A 37 -27.47 34.67 33.66
C ASP A 37 -28.10 35.68 32.66
N LYS A 38 -27.90 36.99 32.88
CA LYS A 38 -28.62 38.06 32.14
C LYS A 38 -28.34 38.05 30.63
N ASP A 39 -27.30 37.34 30.21
CA ASP A 39 -26.87 37.18 28.82
C ASP A 39 -27.34 35.84 28.21
N GLY A 40 -28.10 35.04 28.96
CA GLY A 40 -28.70 33.78 28.48
C GLY A 40 -27.76 32.57 28.55
N ASN A 41 -26.64 32.66 29.25
CA ASN A 41 -25.68 31.59 29.42
C ASN A 41 -25.95 30.77 30.68
N ILE A 42 -25.62 29.48 30.62
CA ILE A 42 -25.75 28.58 31.76
C ILE A 42 -24.39 28.58 32.46
N PRO A 43 -24.27 29.07 33.71
CA PRO A 43 -22.99 29.06 34.41
C PRO A 43 -22.54 27.62 34.64
N ILE A 44 -21.35 27.29 34.14
CA ILE A 44 -20.74 25.97 34.35
C ILE A 44 -20.43 25.87 35.84
N THR A 45 -21.08 24.94 36.54
CA THR A 45 -20.81 24.67 37.95
C THR A 45 -19.49 23.92 38.09
N ASP A 46 -18.75 24.15 39.18
CA ASP A 46 -17.50 23.44 39.48
C ASP A 46 -17.69 21.91 39.50
N GLU A 47 -18.89 21.45 39.86
CA GLU A 47 -19.29 20.05 39.82
C GLU A 47 -19.39 19.52 38.37
N ALA A 48 -19.98 20.29 37.45
CA ALA A 48 -20.08 19.93 36.05
C ALA A 48 -18.68 19.90 35.38
N GLN A 49 -17.80 20.82 35.77
CA GLN A 49 -16.40 20.80 35.32
C GLN A 49 -15.67 19.54 35.79
N ARG A 50 -15.79 19.19 37.08
CA ARG A 50 -15.19 17.95 37.63
C ARG A 50 -15.72 16.69 36.95
N LEU A 51 -17.01 16.65 36.64
CA LEU A 51 -17.62 15.54 35.90
C LEU A 51 -17.08 15.46 34.47
N PHE A 52 -16.94 16.59 33.77
CA PHE A 52 -16.32 16.65 32.45
C PHE A 52 -14.88 16.14 32.47
N ASP A 53 -14.07 16.61 33.42
CA ASP A 53 -12.66 16.21 33.57
C ASP A 53 -12.55 14.71 33.84
N THR A 54 -13.44 14.16 34.67
CA THR A 54 -13.50 12.72 34.97
C THR A 54 -13.83 11.89 33.73
N VAL A 55 -14.79 12.36 32.92
CA VAL A 55 -15.17 11.68 31.66
C VAL A 55 -14.02 11.75 30.65
N GLN A 56 -13.37 12.91 30.50
CA GLN A 56 -12.21 13.08 29.64
C GLN A 56 -11.07 12.14 30.02
N MET A 57 -10.75 12.04 31.31
CA MET A 57 -9.70 11.14 31.80
C MET A 57 -9.98 9.67 31.41
N ARG A 58 -11.22 9.19 31.61
CA ARG A 58 -11.59 7.82 31.27
C ARG A 58 -11.53 7.54 29.77
N VAL A 59 -11.94 8.50 28.94
CA VAL A 59 -11.85 8.39 27.48
C VAL A 59 -10.38 8.33 27.06
N GLN A 60 -9.53 9.19 27.62
CA GLN A 60 -8.11 9.20 27.31
C GLN A 60 -7.42 7.90 27.71
N GLU A 61 -7.71 7.38 28.90
CA GLU A 61 -7.20 6.07 29.36
C GLU A 61 -7.64 4.93 28.44
N SER A 62 -8.90 4.96 27.99
CA SER A 62 -9.44 3.98 27.05
C SER A 62 -8.72 4.03 25.71
N ILE A 63 -8.49 5.23 25.17
CA ILE A 63 -7.75 5.45 23.92
C ILE A 63 -6.31 4.96 24.05
N ASP A 64 -5.61 5.35 25.12
CA ASP A 64 -4.22 4.98 25.36
C ASP A 64 -4.05 3.47 25.55
N LYS A 65 -5.07 2.81 26.13
CA LYS A 65 -5.11 1.35 26.23
C LYS A 65 -5.25 0.72 24.85
N THR A 66 -6.19 1.19 24.02
CA THR A 66 -6.37 0.69 22.65
C THR A 66 -5.12 0.91 21.79
N ILE A 67 -4.47 2.07 21.88
CA ILE A 67 -3.21 2.35 21.17
C ILE A 67 -2.13 1.35 21.55
N ARG A 68 -1.95 1.08 22.84
CA ARG A 68 -0.95 0.11 23.32
C ARG A 68 -1.26 -1.32 22.87
N GLU A 69 -2.53 -1.70 22.89
CA GLU A 69 -2.97 -3.03 22.46
C GLU A 69 -2.72 -3.21 20.95
N ILE A 70 -3.06 -2.20 20.13
CA ILE A 70 -2.74 -2.17 18.69
C ILE A 70 -1.22 -2.24 18.48
N ALA A 71 -0.44 -1.41 19.18
CA ALA A 71 1.02 -1.39 19.08
C ALA A 71 1.66 -2.73 19.46
N SER A 72 1.11 -3.43 20.47
CA SER A 72 1.59 -4.75 20.88
C SER A 72 1.24 -5.88 19.89
N THR A 73 0.20 -5.68 19.08
CA THR A 73 -0.23 -6.64 18.05
C THR A 73 0.45 -6.37 16.71
N MET A 74 0.90 -5.14 16.48
CA MET A 74 1.71 -4.79 15.33
C MET A 74 3.12 -5.33 15.53
N LYS A 75 3.50 -6.29 14.70
CA LYS A 75 4.92 -6.61 14.50
C LYS A 75 5.57 -5.34 13.96
N GLU A 76 6.67 -4.90 14.59
CA GLU A 76 7.59 -3.89 14.04
C GLU A 76 7.71 -4.14 12.52
N PRO A 77 7.58 -3.12 11.66
CA PRO A 77 7.90 -3.29 10.25
C PRO A 77 9.37 -3.68 10.23
N THR A 78 9.64 -4.99 10.12
CA THR A 78 10.90 -5.46 9.56
C THR A 78 10.91 -4.84 8.17
N GLU A 79 11.55 -3.68 8.04
CA GLU A 79 11.74 -2.99 6.76
C GLU A 79 12.64 -3.89 5.92
N GLU A 80 12.05 -4.93 5.36
CA GLU A 80 12.70 -5.72 4.35
C GLU A 80 13.00 -4.80 3.17
N PRO A 81 14.22 -4.85 2.63
CA PRO A 81 14.66 -3.95 1.59
C PRO A 81 13.64 -3.91 0.44
N ARG A 82 13.08 -2.72 0.21
CA ARG A 82 12.08 -2.44 -0.84
C ARG A 82 12.74 -2.36 -2.23
N TRP A 83 13.66 -3.28 -2.49
CA TRP A 83 14.43 -3.34 -3.73
C TRP A 83 14.90 -4.78 -4.01
N PRO A 84 15.11 -5.13 -5.28
CA PRO A 84 15.64 -6.44 -5.65
C PRO A 84 17.07 -6.62 -5.14
N LEU A 85 17.27 -7.59 -4.24
CA LEU A 85 18.55 -7.95 -3.62
C LEU A 85 19.65 -8.29 -4.65
N ALA A 86 19.24 -8.81 -5.81
CA ALA A 86 20.13 -9.07 -6.92
C ALA A 86 19.45 -8.79 -8.26
N ILE A 87 20.27 -8.47 -9.26
CA ILE A 87 19.86 -8.34 -10.65
C ILE A 87 20.55 -9.45 -11.43
N ARG A 88 19.77 -10.25 -12.16
CA ARG A 88 20.27 -11.30 -13.04
C ARG A 88 20.16 -10.87 -14.49
N ILE A 89 21.28 -10.74 -15.17
CA ILE A 89 21.36 -10.44 -16.60
C ILE A 89 21.60 -11.75 -17.33
N ALA A 90 20.72 -12.08 -18.28
CA ALA A 90 20.82 -13.32 -19.04
C ALA A 90 21.08 -13.07 -20.52
N ASN A 91 21.91 -13.96 -21.06
CA ASN A 91 22.38 -13.94 -22.44
C ASN A 91 21.89 -15.15 -23.25
N THR A 92 21.59 -14.96 -24.54
CA THR A 92 21.17 -16.03 -25.50
C THR A 92 22.28 -16.59 -26.38
N GLY A 93 23.52 -16.39 -25.96
CA GLY A 93 24.72 -16.63 -26.72
C GLY A 93 24.80 -18.08 -27.13
N TYR A 94 25.06 -18.29 -28.41
CA TYR A 94 24.99 -19.59 -29.09
C TYR A 94 25.97 -20.64 -28.54
N GLN A 95 26.91 -20.24 -27.68
CA GLN A 95 27.99 -21.10 -27.19
C GLN A 95 27.86 -21.48 -25.71
N PHE A 96 27.41 -20.56 -24.85
CA PHE A 96 27.19 -20.80 -23.41
C PHE A 96 26.10 -19.84 -22.90
N PRO A 97 25.01 -20.34 -22.28
CA PRO A 97 24.11 -19.46 -21.56
C PRO A 97 24.87 -18.82 -20.38
N GLY A 98 25.17 -17.53 -20.52
CA GLY A 98 25.74 -16.73 -19.44
C GLY A 98 24.61 -16.08 -18.64
N CYS A 99 24.58 -16.34 -17.34
CA CYS A 99 23.79 -15.59 -16.38
C CYS A 99 24.76 -14.86 -15.46
N TYR A 100 24.78 -13.54 -15.52
CA TYR A 100 25.51 -12.72 -14.58
C TYR A 100 24.55 -12.31 -13.47
N GLU A 101 24.93 -12.59 -12.23
CA GLU A 101 24.20 -12.13 -11.04
C GLU A 101 24.99 -11.01 -10.38
N ILE A 102 24.34 -9.87 -10.22
CA ILE A 102 24.93 -8.66 -9.67
C ILE A 102 24.18 -8.35 -8.38
N ASN A 103 24.90 -8.33 -7.26
CA ASN A 103 24.37 -7.86 -5.99
C ASN A 103 24.21 -6.34 -6.05
N THR A 104 23.06 -5.84 -5.66
CA THR A 104 22.74 -4.42 -5.67
C THR A 104 23.24 -3.76 -4.38
N TRP A 105 24.00 -2.68 -4.51
CA TRP A 105 24.52 -1.89 -3.38
C TRP A 105 23.61 -0.71 -3.01
N TYR A 106 22.81 -0.25 -3.98
CA TYR A 106 21.92 0.90 -3.83
C TYR A 106 20.52 0.55 -4.33
N SER A 107 19.51 1.18 -3.72
CA SER A 107 18.13 1.09 -4.18
C SER A 107 17.96 1.81 -5.52
N ALA A 108 17.29 1.16 -6.46
CA ALA A 108 16.88 1.77 -7.72
C ALA A 108 15.35 2.00 -7.72
N PRO A 109 14.86 3.09 -8.32
CA PRO A 109 13.44 3.44 -8.35
C PRO A 109 12.67 2.60 -9.38
N TYR A 110 12.72 1.27 -9.24
CA TYR A 110 11.91 0.39 -10.07
C TYR A 110 10.42 0.59 -9.78
N PRO A 111 9.55 0.42 -10.79
CA PRO A 111 8.11 0.44 -10.56
C PRO A 111 7.70 -0.51 -9.43
N GLN A 112 6.64 -0.16 -8.70
CA GLN A 112 6.25 -0.82 -7.45
C GLN A 112 6.04 -2.34 -7.61
N GLU A 113 5.62 -2.76 -8.80
CA GLU A 113 5.38 -4.14 -9.14
C GLU A 113 6.67 -4.98 -9.34
N TYR A 114 7.84 -4.34 -9.43
CA TYR A 114 9.17 -4.96 -9.54
C TYR A 114 10.04 -4.69 -8.31
N ALA A 115 9.76 -3.65 -7.52
CA ALA A 115 10.55 -3.25 -6.36
C ALA A 115 10.67 -4.35 -5.28
N HIS A 116 9.65 -5.19 -5.14
CA HIS A 116 9.60 -6.24 -4.10
C HIS A 116 10.09 -7.61 -4.59
N VAL A 117 10.53 -7.72 -5.84
CA VAL A 117 11.02 -8.99 -6.39
C VAL A 117 12.43 -9.22 -5.83
N PRO A 118 12.76 -10.36 -5.20
CA PRO A 118 14.08 -10.57 -4.60
C PRO A 118 15.21 -10.59 -5.65
N ILE A 119 14.93 -11.11 -6.85
CA ILE A 119 15.88 -11.13 -7.97
C ILE A 119 15.20 -10.59 -9.22
N LEU A 120 15.69 -9.47 -9.75
CA LEU A 120 15.16 -8.88 -10.99
C LEU A 120 15.89 -9.46 -12.20
N HIS A 121 15.16 -9.98 -13.18
CA HIS A 121 15.76 -10.55 -14.39
C HIS A 121 15.76 -9.54 -15.53
N ILE A 122 16.89 -9.35 -16.22
CA ILE A 122 17.04 -8.40 -17.32
C ILE A 122 17.60 -9.11 -18.55
N CYS A 123 17.03 -8.81 -19.71
CA CYS A 123 17.57 -9.23 -21.00
C CYS A 123 18.76 -8.36 -21.40
N GLU A 124 19.87 -8.95 -21.80
CA GLU A 124 21.09 -8.22 -22.16
C GLU A 124 20.93 -7.26 -23.36
N PHE A 125 20.06 -7.60 -24.32
CA PHE A 125 20.00 -6.85 -25.59
C PHE A 125 18.93 -5.77 -25.52
N CYS A 126 17.69 -6.14 -25.21
CA CYS A 126 16.60 -5.16 -25.17
C CYS A 126 16.47 -4.43 -23.82
N LEU A 127 17.26 -4.84 -22.81
CA LEU A 127 17.28 -4.26 -21.46
C LEU A 127 15.93 -4.29 -20.73
N LYS A 128 14.98 -5.10 -21.22
CA LYS A 128 13.68 -5.30 -20.58
C LYS A 128 13.86 -6.09 -19.29
N TYR A 129 13.26 -5.58 -18.21
CA TYR A 129 13.19 -6.25 -16.91
C TYR A 129 11.96 -7.15 -16.77
N MET A 130 12.10 -8.23 -16.01
CA MET A 130 11.13 -9.32 -15.84
C MET A 130 11.17 -9.82 -14.40
N LYS A 131 10.02 -10.29 -13.89
CA LYS A 131 9.89 -10.71 -12.49
C LYS A 131 10.39 -12.13 -12.21
N THR A 132 10.39 -12.99 -13.23
CA THR A 132 10.71 -14.40 -13.07
C THR A 132 11.59 -14.90 -14.20
N GLU A 133 12.36 -15.94 -13.90
CA GLU A 133 13.21 -16.63 -14.87
C GLU A 133 12.40 -17.27 -16.01
N THR A 134 11.19 -17.74 -15.74
CA THR A 134 10.30 -18.33 -16.75
C THR A 134 9.90 -17.31 -17.84
N ILE A 135 9.58 -16.08 -17.43
CA ILE A 135 9.25 -14.99 -18.36
C ILE A 135 10.50 -14.60 -19.16
N LEU A 136 11.65 -14.54 -18.50
CA LEU A 136 12.94 -14.32 -19.16
C LEU A 136 13.21 -15.40 -20.21
N ALA A 137 13.10 -16.68 -19.88
CA ALA A 137 13.31 -17.76 -20.83
C ALA A 137 12.37 -17.68 -22.04
N GLN A 138 11.10 -17.31 -21.85
CA GLN A 138 10.18 -17.08 -22.97
C GLN A 138 10.58 -15.85 -23.78
N HIS A 139 10.98 -14.77 -23.12
CA HIS A 139 11.42 -13.55 -23.78
C HIS A 139 12.65 -13.81 -24.63
N LEU A 140 13.67 -14.49 -24.10
CA LEU A 140 14.88 -14.87 -24.82
C LEU A 140 14.61 -15.69 -26.10
N LYS A 141 13.58 -16.53 -26.12
CA LYS A 141 13.15 -17.27 -27.31
C LYS A 141 12.49 -16.40 -28.39
N LYS A 142 11.85 -15.31 -27.99
CA LYS A 142 11.08 -14.41 -28.88
C LYS A 142 11.80 -13.10 -29.19
N CYS A 143 12.83 -12.77 -28.41
CA CYS A 143 13.56 -11.53 -28.53
C CYS A 143 14.38 -11.56 -29.82
N GLU A 144 14.15 -10.59 -30.68
CA GLU A 144 14.86 -10.45 -31.96
C GLU A 144 16.11 -9.57 -31.81
N TRP A 145 16.24 -8.84 -30.70
CA TRP A 145 17.39 -7.98 -30.42
C TRP A 145 18.65 -8.82 -30.22
N ARG A 146 19.73 -8.44 -30.93
CA ARG A 146 21.08 -9.02 -30.81
C ARG A 146 22.15 -7.95 -30.55
N HIS A 147 21.72 -6.71 -30.43
CA HIS A 147 22.50 -5.56 -30.05
C HIS A 147 21.58 -4.63 -29.22
N PRO A 148 22.14 -3.72 -28.43
CA PRO A 148 21.36 -2.69 -27.74
C PRO A 148 20.50 -1.88 -28.72
N PRO A 149 19.28 -1.48 -28.34
CA PRO A 149 18.47 -0.59 -29.15
C PRO A 149 19.19 0.76 -29.30
N GLY A 150 19.14 1.38 -30.47
CA GLY A 150 19.82 2.65 -30.74
C GLY A 150 20.61 2.64 -32.04
N ASN A 151 21.29 3.76 -32.31
CA ASN A 151 22.13 3.92 -33.48
C ASN A 151 23.60 3.65 -33.12
N GLU A 152 24.29 2.81 -33.89
CA GLU A 152 25.73 2.55 -33.65
C GLU A 152 26.54 3.77 -34.09
N ILE A 153 27.12 4.50 -33.13
CA ILE A 153 27.91 5.72 -33.39
C ILE A 153 29.42 5.45 -33.39
N TYR A 154 29.85 4.30 -32.89
CA TYR A 154 31.26 3.91 -32.85
C TYR A 154 31.41 2.39 -32.90
N ARG A 155 32.41 1.92 -33.64
CA ARG A 155 32.80 0.52 -33.69
C ARG A 155 34.30 0.38 -33.83
N ASP A 156 34.93 -0.32 -32.89
CA ASP A 156 36.32 -0.80 -32.99
C ASP A 156 36.42 -2.23 -32.48
N LYS A 157 36.77 -3.15 -33.40
CA LYS A 157 36.90 -4.60 -33.15
C LYS A 157 35.67 -5.20 -32.44
N ASN A 158 35.78 -5.41 -31.13
CA ASN A 158 34.80 -6.06 -30.28
C ASN A 158 34.03 -5.06 -29.40
N VAL A 159 34.26 -3.76 -29.57
CA VAL A 159 33.60 -2.69 -28.83
C VAL A 159 32.72 -1.89 -29.81
N SER A 160 31.45 -1.80 -29.48
CA SER A 160 30.46 -0.98 -30.18
C SER A 160 29.78 -0.05 -29.19
N VAL A 161 29.55 1.21 -29.59
CA VAL A 161 28.81 2.20 -28.79
C VAL A 161 27.53 2.56 -29.53
N PHE A 162 26.41 2.51 -28.80
CA PHE A 162 25.10 2.81 -29.33
C PHE A 162 24.57 4.08 -28.67
N GLU A 163 24.16 5.05 -29.49
CA GLU A 163 23.37 6.20 -29.06
C GLU A 163 21.91 5.79 -28.95
N VAL A 164 21.29 6.08 -27.80
CA VAL A 164 19.90 5.72 -27.54
C VAL A 164 19.13 6.93 -27.05
N ASP A 165 18.05 7.25 -27.76
CA ASP A 165 17.18 8.36 -27.41
C ASP A 165 16.30 8.00 -26.20
N GLY A 166 16.50 8.71 -25.08
CA GLY A 166 15.75 8.54 -23.85
C GLY A 166 14.25 8.88 -23.96
N ASN A 167 13.83 9.61 -25.00
CA ASN A 167 12.41 9.93 -25.21
C ASN A 167 11.63 8.74 -25.80
N VAL A 168 12.25 7.99 -26.72
CA VAL A 168 11.64 6.81 -27.37
C VAL A 168 11.72 5.57 -26.50
N SER A 169 12.74 5.48 -25.65
CA SER A 169 13.06 4.31 -24.82
C SER A 169 12.91 4.60 -23.32
N ARG A 170 11.89 5.40 -22.95
CA ARG A 170 11.63 5.84 -21.58
C ARG A 170 11.62 4.70 -20.54
N SER A 171 11.18 3.51 -20.93
CA SER A 171 11.15 2.32 -20.07
C SER A 171 12.54 1.78 -19.71
N VAL A 172 13.56 2.07 -20.54
CA VAL A 172 14.94 1.55 -20.40
C VAL A 172 15.84 2.52 -19.63
N TYR A 173 15.64 3.84 -19.75
CA TYR A 173 16.57 4.86 -19.25
C TYR A 173 16.11 5.66 -18.02
N MET A 174 14.92 5.37 -17.47
CA MET A 174 14.45 5.99 -16.21
C MET A 174 15.30 5.61 -14.97
N THR A 175 16.37 4.82 -15.13
CA THR A 175 17.29 4.38 -14.06
C THR A 175 18.55 5.24 -13.88
N PHE A 176 18.81 6.28 -14.70
CA PHE A 176 20.04 7.10 -14.58
C PHE A 176 19.87 8.52 -14.03
N THR A 177 18.65 9.00 -13.81
CA THR A 177 18.42 10.27 -13.09
C THR A 177 18.49 10.03 -11.58
N ILE A 178 19.71 9.92 -11.05
CA ILE A 178 19.96 10.17 -9.64
C ILE A 178 19.73 11.66 -9.43
N GLN A 179 18.61 12.01 -8.81
CA GLN A 179 18.42 13.31 -8.18
C GLN A 179 19.47 13.40 -7.06
N LEU A 180 20.66 13.92 -7.37
CA LEU A 180 21.58 14.37 -6.33
C LEU A 180 20.85 15.49 -5.57
N PRO A 181 20.68 15.38 -4.24
CA PRO A 181 20.22 16.53 -3.48
C PRO A 181 21.26 17.64 -3.64
N LEU A 182 20.86 18.75 -4.25
CA LEU A 182 21.59 20.00 -4.19
C LEU A 182 21.74 20.36 -2.71
N GLN A 183 22.97 20.28 -2.18
CA GLN A 183 23.36 20.99 -0.97
C GLN A 183 23.82 22.40 -1.34
#